data_AF-S4XC53-F1
#
_entry.id   AF-S4XC53-F1
#
_cell.length_a   1.000
_cell.length_b   1.000
_cell.length_c   1.000
_cell.angle_alpha   90.00
_cell.angle_beta   90.00
_cell.angle_gamma   90.00
#
_symmetry.space_group_name_H-M   'P 1'
#
loop_
_entity.id
_entity.type
_entity.pdbx_description
1 polymer ?
#
loop_
_entity_poly.entity_id
_entity_poly.type
_entity_poly.pdbx_seq_one_letter_code
_entity_poly.pdbx_strand_id
1 'polypeptide(L)'
;MSAQTGAARQSDDKRDQGSAASLARATGILPTASIGDVIKQLQVDFPDLKVSKIRFFEAEGLISPRRSKSGYRRFSPEDISRIRFILGLQRDEFLPLKIIRERLDAMDSGHVTAIPVHRDSVAGAVTADQFRAPQVRRLTRADVCVRSGVDDELLAVLVRMEMVVPDAAGFFSVDDVDVVSIAAKLGEFGIDSRHLRSLVTMARRQSDLVNRVAEPIAHGRDENAAERSAEVGREVSALLVSLHASLVKANISR
;
A
#
# COMPACT_ATOMS: atom_id res chain seq x y z
N MET A 1 -6.95 -58.39 49.93
CA MET A 1 -8.11 -57.48 50.03
C MET A 1 -7.59 -56.06 50.17
N SER A 2 -7.94 -55.21 49.20
CA SER A 2 -8.05 -53.74 49.29
C SER A 2 -6.79 -52.93 49.65
N ALA A 3 -6.53 -51.74 49.14
CA ALA A 3 -6.99 -50.93 48.00
C ALA A 3 -6.16 -49.64 48.08
N GLN A 4 -5.88 -49.00 46.92
CA GLN A 4 -5.74 -47.53 46.76
C GLN A 4 -4.53 -46.86 47.46
N THR A 5 -3.91 -45.76 47.05
CA THR A 5 -3.95 -44.80 45.93
C THR A 5 -2.79 -43.86 46.23
N GLY A 6 -2.06 -43.34 45.24
CA GLY A 6 -1.12 -42.25 45.53
C GLY A 6 -0.14 -41.92 44.41
N ALA A 7 -0.67 -41.46 43.27
CA ALA A 7 0.13 -40.81 42.23
C ALA A 7 0.57 -39.42 42.69
N ALA A 8 1.86 -39.12 42.58
CA ALA A 8 2.39 -37.76 42.73
C ALA A 8 3.43 -37.46 41.65
N ARG A 9 2.97 -36.64 40.68
CA ARG A 9 3.67 -35.49 40.08
C ARG A 9 4.99 -35.77 39.36
N GLN A 10 4.89 -35.93 38.04
CA GLN A 10 5.89 -35.40 37.11
C GLN A 10 5.23 -34.34 36.25
N SER A 11 5.80 -33.15 36.37
CA SER A 11 5.41 -31.88 35.77
C SER A 11 5.61 -31.89 34.26
N ASP A 12 4.57 -31.38 33.58
CA ASP A 12 4.49 -30.99 32.19
C ASP A 12 5.69 -30.14 31.74
N ASP A 13 6.43 -30.65 30.75
CA ASP A 13 7.19 -29.83 29.81
C ASP A 13 6.83 -30.26 28.39
N LYS A 14 5.70 -29.75 27.90
CA LYS A 14 5.36 -29.69 26.48
C LYS A 14 4.73 -28.34 26.20
N ARG A 15 5.58 -27.32 26.12
CA ARG A 15 5.24 -26.02 25.54
C ARG A 15 5.14 -26.12 24.02
N ASP A 16 4.01 -25.59 23.54
CA ASP A 16 3.82 -24.89 22.27
C ASP A 16 4.15 -25.61 20.95
N GLN A 17 3.24 -26.50 20.52
CA GLN A 17 3.02 -26.80 19.09
C GLN A 17 1.53 -26.88 18.74
N GLY A 18 0.71 -25.96 19.27
CA GLY A 18 -0.74 -25.96 19.04
C GLY A 18 -1.32 -24.57 18.87
N SER A 19 -1.05 -23.89 17.76
CA SER A 19 -1.74 -22.63 17.44
C SER A 19 -2.13 -22.43 15.96
N ALA A 20 -1.91 -23.43 15.09
CA ALA A 20 -2.21 -23.29 13.66
C ALA A 20 -3.43 -24.10 13.16
N ALA A 21 -4.17 -24.78 14.03
CA ALA A 21 -5.14 -25.80 13.62
C ALA A 21 -6.61 -25.56 14.05
N SER A 22 -7.06 -24.31 14.21
CA SER A 22 -8.43 -24.04 14.69
C SER A 22 -9.26 -23.05 13.86
N LEU A 23 -8.98 -22.91 12.55
CA LEU A 23 -9.82 -22.12 11.64
C LEU A 23 -10.73 -22.95 10.71
N ALA A 24 -10.81 -24.27 10.89
CA ALA A 24 -11.72 -25.09 10.11
C ALA A 24 -12.85 -25.69 10.97
N ARG A 25 -14.08 -25.24 10.64
CA ARG A 25 -15.41 -25.81 10.95
C ARG A 25 -16.05 -25.48 12.30
N ALA A 26 -16.84 -24.41 12.29
CA ALA A 26 -18.10 -24.34 13.05
C ALA A 26 -19.24 -23.88 12.13
N THR A 27 -20.05 -24.83 11.68
CA THR A 27 -21.33 -24.62 11.01
C THR A 27 -22.34 -24.12 12.05
N GLY A 28 -22.51 -22.81 12.17
CA GLY A 28 -23.51 -22.16 13.01
C GLY A 28 -23.66 -20.71 12.56
N ILE A 29 -24.90 -20.25 12.39
CA ILE A 29 -25.24 -18.93 11.82
C ILE A 29 -24.51 -17.84 12.61
N LEU A 30 -23.42 -17.31 12.05
CA LEU A 30 -22.70 -16.20 12.66
C LEU A 30 -23.54 -14.92 12.55
N PRO A 31 -23.58 -14.06 13.59
CA PRO A 31 -24.28 -12.79 13.55
C PRO A 31 -23.73 -11.97 12.39
N THR A 32 -24.60 -11.64 11.43
CA THR A 32 -24.19 -11.05 10.16
C THR A 32 -24.41 -9.54 10.15
N ALA A 33 -23.31 -8.79 10.13
CA ALA A 33 -23.28 -7.35 10.26
C ALA A 33 -23.71 -6.64 8.97
N SER A 34 -24.29 -5.43 9.09
CA SER A 34 -24.49 -4.55 7.93
C SER A 34 -23.20 -3.82 7.58
N ILE A 35 -23.10 -3.28 6.35
CA ILE A 35 -21.91 -2.50 5.93
C ILE A 35 -21.62 -1.32 6.87
N GLY A 36 -22.67 -0.69 7.43
CA GLY A 36 -22.52 0.40 8.38
C GLY A 36 -21.94 -0.05 9.73
N ASP A 37 -22.32 -1.25 10.19
CA ASP A 37 -21.80 -1.82 11.43
C ASP A 37 -20.33 -2.22 11.28
N VAL A 38 -19.96 -2.78 10.12
CA VAL A 38 -18.56 -3.11 9.79
C VAL A 38 -17.69 -1.86 9.79
N ILE A 39 -18.16 -0.76 9.21
CA ILE A 39 -17.42 0.51 9.20
C ILE A 39 -17.22 1.03 10.62
N LYS A 40 -18.28 1.07 11.43
CA LYS A 40 -18.19 1.51 12.83
C LYS A 40 -17.17 0.70 13.62
N GLN A 41 -17.13 -0.61 13.40
CA GLN A 41 -16.22 -1.51 14.09
C GLN A 41 -14.75 -1.34 13.64
N LEU A 42 -14.51 -1.08 12.35
CA LEU A 42 -13.16 -0.99 11.79
C LEU A 42 -12.59 0.44 11.80
N GLN A 43 -13.43 1.47 11.89
CA GLN A 43 -12.98 2.87 11.97
C GLN A 43 -12.18 3.18 13.24
N VAL A 44 -12.30 2.36 14.28
CA VAL A 44 -11.47 2.46 15.50
C VAL A 44 -9.99 2.30 15.16
N ASP A 45 -9.66 1.38 14.25
CA ASP A 45 -8.29 1.08 13.84
C ASP A 45 -7.91 1.76 12.49
N PHE A 46 -8.91 2.11 11.68
CA PHE A 46 -8.77 2.64 10.32
C PHE A 46 -9.71 3.84 10.09
N PRO A 47 -9.36 5.05 10.58
CA PRO A 47 -10.26 6.21 10.60
C PRO A 47 -10.72 6.68 9.21
N ASP A 48 -9.91 6.44 8.17
CA ASP A 48 -10.21 6.83 6.78
C ASP A 48 -11.08 5.82 6.03
N LEU A 49 -11.55 4.73 6.68
CA LEU A 49 -12.35 3.70 6.04
C LEU A 49 -13.74 4.21 5.66
N LYS A 50 -14.09 4.05 4.37
CA LYS A 50 -15.39 4.44 3.79
C LYS A 50 -16.12 3.24 3.18
N VAL A 51 -17.44 3.39 2.98
CA VAL A 51 -18.30 2.40 2.30
C VAL A 51 -17.75 2.02 0.92
N SER A 52 -17.25 2.99 0.16
CA SER A 52 -16.67 2.78 -1.17
C SER A 52 -15.54 1.76 -1.14
N LYS A 53 -14.64 1.85 -0.15
CA LYS A 53 -13.50 0.94 0.03
C LYS A 53 -13.95 -0.51 0.22
N ILE A 54 -14.96 -0.75 1.05
CA ILE A 54 -15.49 -2.11 1.30
C ILE A 54 -16.19 -2.65 0.06
N ARG A 55 -16.97 -1.81 -0.64
CA ARG A 55 -17.59 -2.19 -1.93
C ARG A 55 -16.54 -2.50 -2.98
N PHE A 56 -15.45 -1.76 -2.97
CA PHE A 56 -14.33 -1.96 -3.88
C PHE A 56 -13.64 -3.30 -3.61
N PHE A 57 -13.39 -3.68 -2.36
CA PHE A 57 -12.87 -5.02 -2.02
C PHE A 57 -13.80 -6.16 -2.47
N GLU A 58 -15.11 -5.98 -2.36
CA GLU A 58 -16.08 -6.97 -2.88
C GLU A 58 -16.05 -7.04 -4.41
N ALA A 59 -15.99 -5.90 -5.10
CA ALA A 59 -15.92 -5.84 -6.56
C ALA A 59 -14.63 -6.50 -7.10
N GLU A 60 -13.52 -6.34 -6.38
CA GLU A 60 -12.23 -6.98 -6.66
C GLU A 60 -12.15 -8.44 -6.19
N GLY A 61 -13.24 -9.00 -5.65
CA GLY A 61 -13.34 -10.40 -5.22
C GLY A 61 -12.52 -10.75 -3.98
N LEU A 62 -11.98 -9.75 -3.26
CA LEU A 62 -11.18 -9.95 -2.05
C LEU A 62 -12.03 -10.39 -0.86
N ILE A 63 -13.32 -10.07 -0.90
CA ILE A 63 -14.32 -10.46 0.09
C ILE A 63 -15.61 -10.89 -0.61
N SER A 64 -16.35 -11.81 -0.01
CA SER A 64 -17.59 -12.37 -0.59
C SER A 64 -18.74 -12.36 0.43
N PRO A 65 -19.23 -11.17 0.83
CA PRO A 65 -20.30 -11.07 1.82
C PRO A 65 -21.59 -11.70 1.30
N ARG A 66 -22.32 -12.39 2.19
CA ARG A 66 -23.59 -13.02 1.85
C ARG A 66 -24.66 -11.96 1.57
N ARG A 67 -25.62 -12.30 0.73
CA ARG A 67 -26.82 -11.47 0.51
C ARG A 67 -27.97 -11.98 1.37
N SER A 68 -28.69 -11.08 2.03
CA SER A 68 -29.94 -11.43 2.71
C SER A 68 -31.04 -11.74 1.68
N LYS A 69 -32.16 -12.34 2.11
CA LYS A 69 -33.36 -12.52 1.27
C LYS A 69 -33.90 -11.20 0.69
N SER A 70 -33.54 -10.07 1.29
CA SER A 70 -33.90 -8.72 0.86
C SER A 70 -32.82 -8.04 0.00
N GLY A 71 -31.73 -8.73 -0.36
CA GLY A 71 -30.66 -8.22 -1.24
C GLY A 71 -29.54 -7.41 -0.57
N TYR A 72 -29.64 -7.14 0.74
CA TYR A 72 -28.61 -6.39 1.47
C TYR A 72 -27.37 -7.24 1.77
N ARG A 73 -26.18 -6.60 1.77
CA ARG A 73 -24.90 -7.21 2.16
C ARG A 73 -24.90 -7.55 3.64
N ARG A 74 -24.47 -8.75 3.94
CA ARG A 74 -24.36 -9.29 5.28
C ARG A 74 -22.95 -9.87 5.43
N PHE A 75 -22.14 -9.20 6.24
CA PHE A 75 -20.75 -9.57 6.50
C PHE A 75 -20.68 -10.51 7.69
N SER A 76 -20.06 -11.66 7.48
CA SER A 76 -19.74 -12.59 8.55
C SER A 76 -18.54 -12.08 9.37
N PRO A 77 -18.34 -12.57 10.61
CA PRO A 77 -17.13 -12.31 11.39
C PRO A 77 -15.83 -12.66 10.64
N GLU A 78 -15.89 -13.66 9.76
CA GLU A 78 -14.77 -14.04 8.88
C GLU A 78 -14.50 -12.95 7.83
N ASP A 79 -15.54 -12.44 7.17
CA ASP A 79 -15.41 -11.30 6.25
C ASP A 79 -14.80 -10.07 6.95
N ILE A 80 -15.23 -9.77 8.18
CA ILE A 80 -14.71 -8.65 8.95
C ILE A 80 -13.24 -8.85 9.30
N SER A 81 -12.87 -10.06 9.70
CA SER A 81 -11.47 -10.43 9.99
C SER A 81 -10.60 -10.30 8.75
N ARG A 82 -11.11 -10.75 7.60
CA ARG A 82 -10.46 -10.63 6.29
C ARG A 82 -10.29 -9.18 5.86
N ILE A 83 -11.31 -8.34 6.02
CA ILE A 83 -11.21 -6.89 5.75
C ILE A 83 -10.16 -6.25 6.66
N ARG A 84 -10.16 -6.56 7.96
CA ARG A 84 -9.14 -6.06 8.90
C ARG A 84 -7.74 -6.49 8.48
N PHE A 85 -7.57 -7.73 8.03
CA PHE A 85 -6.29 -8.23 7.53
C PHE A 85 -5.83 -7.50 6.27
N ILE A 86 -6.71 -7.33 5.26
CA ILE A 86 -6.43 -6.57 4.05
C ILE A 86 -6.00 -5.13 4.39
N LEU A 87 -6.75 -4.45 5.27
CA LEU A 87 -6.45 -3.08 5.69
C LEU A 87 -5.13 -3.00 6.47
N GLY A 88 -4.82 -4.00 7.31
CA GLY A 88 -3.55 -4.12 8.00
C GLY A 88 -2.39 -4.25 7.02
N LEU A 89 -2.49 -5.16 6.04
CA LEU A 89 -1.49 -5.31 4.98
C LEU A 89 -1.31 -4.04 4.14
N GLN A 90 -2.37 -3.28 3.89
CA GLN A 90 -2.27 -2.00 3.18
C GLN A 90 -1.68 -0.86 4.02
N ARG A 91 -1.86 -0.88 5.34
CA ARG A 91 -1.39 0.15 6.28
C ARG A 91 0.05 -0.09 6.73
N ASP A 92 0.35 -1.34 7.10
CA ASP A 92 1.58 -1.72 7.77
C ASP A 92 2.64 -2.26 6.79
N GLU A 93 2.21 -2.95 5.73
CA GLU A 93 3.09 -3.57 4.74
C GLU A 93 3.02 -2.94 3.34
N PHE A 94 2.09 -2.00 3.11
CA PHE A 94 1.95 -1.28 1.83
C PHE A 94 1.93 -2.22 0.62
N LEU A 95 1.03 -3.21 0.63
CA LEU A 95 0.91 -4.20 -0.43
C LEU A 95 -0.15 -3.84 -1.50
N PRO A 96 0.17 -4.02 -2.81
CA PRO A 96 -0.81 -3.94 -3.89
C PRO A 96 -1.91 -4.99 -3.75
N LEU A 97 -3.15 -4.70 -4.21
CA LEU A 97 -4.28 -5.62 -4.03
C LEU A 97 -4.08 -6.96 -4.73
N LYS A 98 -3.36 -6.97 -5.85
CA LYS A 98 -3.01 -8.21 -6.55
C LYS A 98 -2.21 -9.16 -5.63
N ILE A 99 -1.21 -8.63 -4.92
CA ILE A 99 -0.39 -9.43 -3.99
C ILE A 99 -1.20 -9.83 -2.76
N ILE A 100 -2.07 -8.93 -2.27
CA ILE A 100 -2.99 -9.27 -1.19
C ILE A 100 -3.91 -10.42 -1.60
N ARG A 101 -4.45 -10.40 -2.83
CA ARG A 101 -5.27 -11.49 -3.39
C ARG A 101 -4.50 -12.81 -3.42
N GLU A 102 -3.28 -12.81 -3.94
CA GLU A 102 -2.43 -14.01 -3.99
C GLU A 102 -2.13 -14.57 -2.58
N ARG A 103 -1.88 -13.70 -1.59
CA ARG A 103 -1.69 -14.10 -0.18
C ARG A 103 -2.96 -14.71 0.41
N LEU A 104 -4.10 -14.09 0.16
CA LEU A 104 -5.39 -14.57 0.63
C LEU A 104 -5.75 -15.93 -0.01
N ASP A 105 -5.50 -16.11 -1.30
CA ASP A 105 -5.72 -17.36 -2.01
C ASP A 105 -4.81 -18.49 -1.49
N ALA A 106 -3.56 -18.17 -1.13
CA ALA A 106 -2.65 -19.12 -0.49
C ALA A 106 -3.12 -19.53 0.92
N MET A 107 -3.64 -18.58 1.70
CA MET A 107 -4.22 -18.85 3.02
C MET A 107 -5.48 -19.72 2.91
N ASP A 108 -6.36 -19.43 1.95
CA ASP A 108 -7.63 -20.16 1.76
C ASP A 108 -7.41 -21.58 1.18
N SER A 109 -6.37 -21.77 0.36
CA SER A 109 -6.01 -23.08 -0.22
C SER A 109 -5.20 -23.98 0.72
N GLY A 110 -4.95 -23.55 1.97
CA GLY A 110 -4.25 -24.34 2.98
C GLY A 110 -2.74 -24.48 2.77
N HIS A 111 -2.17 -23.76 1.80
CA HIS A 111 -0.73 -23.71 1.60
C HIS A 111 -0.16 -22.62 2.50
N VAL A 112 0.22 -22.99 3.73
CA VAL A 112 1.14 -22.17 4.54
C VAL A 112 2.55 -22.32 3.96
N THR A 113 2.73 -21.92 2.71
CA THR A 113 4.04 -21.54 2.23
C THR A 113 4.16 -20.07 2.59
N ALA A 114 5.19 -19.74 3.37
CA ALA A 114 5.71 -18.39 3.39
C ALA A 114 5.96 -18.03 1.92
N ILE A 115 5.02 -17.35 1.28
CA ILE A 115 5.23 -16.79 -0.04
C ILE A 115 6.48 -15.95 0.16
N PRO A 116 7.58 -16.25 -0.54
CA PRO A 116 8.76 -15.42 -0.44
C PRO A 116 8.34 -14.05 -0.97
N VAL A 117 8.02 -13.15 -0.05
CA VAL A 117 8.06 -11.72 -0.31
C VAL A 117 9.48 -11.53 -0.82
N HIS A 118 9.62 -11.19 -2.10
CA HIS A 118 10.89 -11.03 -2.82
C HIS A 118 11.56 -12.32 -3.34
N ARG A 119 11.11 -12.83 -4.49
CA ARG A 119 12.05 -13.42 -5.46
C ARG A 119 12.05 -12.82 -6.86
N ASP A 120 11.02 -12.06 -7.22
CA ASP A 120 11.04 -11.25 -8.46
C ASP A 120 11.24 -9.76 -8.21
N SER A 121 11.37 -9.35 -6.94
CA SER A 121 11.93 -8.03 -6.62
C SER A 121 13.42 -8.08 -6.86
N VAL A 122 13.86 -7.62 -8.03
CA VAL A 122 15.21 -7.12 -8.24
C VAL A 122 15.55 -6.29 -6.99
N ALA A 123 16.64 -6.57 -6.29
CA ALA A 123 17.03 -5.78 -5.12
C ALA A 123 17.01 -4.28 -5.49
N GLY A 124 16.08 -3.51 -4.90
CA GLY A 124 15.78 -2.12 -5.30
C GLY A 124 14.51 -1.89 -6.13
N ALA A 125 13.64 -2.88 -6.31
CA ALA A 125 12.37 -2.72 -7.02
C ALA A 125 11.41 -1.79 -6.24
N VAL A 126 10.90 -0.76 -6.91
CA VAL A 126 9.97 0.21 -6.33
C VAL A 126 8.57 -0.40 -6.31
N THR A 127 7.88 -0.34 -5.16
CA THR A 127 6.53 -0.89 -5.00
C THR A 127 5.46 0.12 -5.39
N ALA A 128 4.28 -0.36 -5.83
CA ALA A 128 3.17 0.52 -6.24
C ALA A 128 2.73 1.49 -5.13
N ASP A 129 2.84 1.09 -3.87
CA ASP A 129 2.48 1.95 -2.74
C ASP A 129 3.45 3.11 -2.49
N GLN A 130 4.69 3.06 -2.99
CA GLN A 130 5.61 4.22 -2.98
C GLN A 130 5.13 5.35 -3.90
N PHE A 131 4.16 5.09 -4.78
CA PHE A 131 3.54 6.10 -5.67
C PHE A 131 2.17 6.57 -5.16
N ARG A 132 1.83 6.32 -3.89
CA ARG A 132 0.64 6.93 -3.28
C ARG A 132 0.84 8.44 -3.19
N ALA A 133 -0.25 9.20 -3.26
CA ALA A 133 -0.21 10.65 -3.08
C ALA A 133 0.50 11.03 -1.75
N PRO A 134 1.29 12.12 -1.74
CA PRO A 134 2.04 12.55 -0.57
C PRO A 134 1.15 12.68 0.67
N GLN A 135 1.67 12.32 1.84
CA GLN A 135 0.98 12.59 3.10
C GLN A 135 0.84 14.11 3.28
N VAL A 136 -0.39 14.58 3.52
CA VAL A 136 -0.71 16.03 3.62
C VAL A 136 -0.12 16.60 4.90
N ARG A 137 1.17 16.89 4.89
CA ARG A 137 1.83 17.76 5.86
C ARG A 137 2.23 19.03 5.12
N ARG A 138 1.49 20.11 5.37
CA ARG A 138 1.76 21.42 4.78
C ARG A 138 3.03 22.00 5.38
N LEU A 139 4.07 22.11 4.55
CA LEU A 139 5.36 22.68 4.92
C LEU A 139 5.52 24.04 4.27
N THR A 140 6.02 25.02 5.03
CA THR A 140 6.40 26.31 4.47
C THR A 140 7.71 26.19 3.71
N ARG A 141 8.03 27.21 2.91
CA ARG A 141 9.33 27.32 2.23
C ARG A 141 10.51 27.23 3.21
N ALA A 142 10.38 27.89 4.37
CA ALA A 142 11.39 27.83 5.43
C ALA A 142 11.54 26.41 6.01
N ASP A 143 10.42 25.69 6.20
CA ASP A 143 10.47 24.29 6.67
C ASP A 143 11.22 23.39 5.69
N VAL A 144 11.02 23.59 4.38
CA VAL A 144 11.73 22.81 3.35
C VAL A 144 13.22 23.06 3.46
N CYS A 145 13.67 24.32 3.41
CA CYS A 145 15.09 24.67 3.53
C CYS A 145 15.75 24.07 4.78
N VAL A 146 15.10 24.21 5.94
CA VAL A 146 15.62 23.68 7.21
C VAL A 146 15.76 22.16 7.17
N ARG A 147 14.77 21.44 6.60
CA ARG A 147 14.76 19.97 6.62
C ARG A 147 15.61 19.35 5.52
N SER A 148 15.69 19.95 4.34
CA SER A 148 16.52 19.46 3.25
C SER A 148 17.97 19.94 3.35
N GLY A 149 18.25 20.90 4.24
CA GLY A 149 19.59 21.47 4.44
C GLY A 149 20.05 22.39 3.29
N VAL A 150 19.11 22.95 2.53
CA VAL A 150 19.42 23.83 1.38
C VAL A 150 19.09 25.28 1.69
N ASP A 151 19.78 26.20 1.02
CA ASP A 151 19.43 27.61 1.07
C ASP A 151 18.18 27.94 0.22
N ASP A 152 17.64 29.14 0.46
CA ASP A 152 16.45 29.62 -0.25
C ASP A 152 16.72 29.80 -1.76
N GLU A 153 17.94 30.17 -2.13
CA GLU A 153 18.32 30.42 -3.52
C GLU A 153 18.25 29.14 -4.37
N LEU A 154 18.82 28.04 -3.87
CA LEU A 154 18.74 26.72 -4.51
C LEU A 154 17.28 26.26 -4.58
N LEU A 155 16.51 26.41 -3.50
CA LEU A 155 15.08 26.06 -3.53
C LEU A 155 14.32 26.91 -4.58
N ALA A 156 14.67 28.19 -4.76
CA ALA A 156 14.06 29.02 -5.80
C ALA A 156 14.39 28.51 -7.21
N VAL A 157 15.62 28.04 -7.44
CA VAL A 157 16.05 27.42 -8.70
C VAL A 157 15.24 26.15 -8.99
N LEU A 158 15.07 25.29 -7.98
CA LEU A 158 14.32 24.03 -8.09
C LEU A 158 12.82 24.25 -8.35
N VAL A 159 12.22 25.27 -7.72
CA VAL A 159 10.83 25.68 -7.99
C VAL A 159 10.68 26.25 -9.40
N ARG A 160 11.62 27.10 -9.86
CA ARG A 160 11.58 27.69 -11.22
C ARG A 160 11.67 26.67 -12.34
N MET A 161 12.33 25.53 -12.10
CA MET A 161 12.35 24.42 -13.06
C MET A 161 11.22 23.42 -12.84
N GLU A 162 10.28 23.74 -11.94
CA GLU A 162 9.12 22.91 -11.60
C GLU A 162 9.51 21.48 -11.20
N MET A 163 10.64 21.35 -10.48
CA MET A 163 11.06 20.08 -9.88
C MET A 163 10.31 19.81 -8.57
N VAL A 164 9.99 20.88 -7.84
CA VAL A 164 9.05 20.90 -6.71
C VAL A 164 8.10 22.06 -6.94
N VAL A 165 6.82 21.85 -6.63
CA VAL A 165 5.77 22.83 -6.91
C VAL A 165 4.90 22.96 -5.65
N PRO A 166 4.83 24.14 -5.02
CA PRO A 166 3.95 24.33 -3.89
C PRO A 166 2.47 24.21 -4.32
N ASP A 167 1.61 23.81 -3.38
CA ASP A 167 0.17 23.78 -3.59
C ASP A 167 -0.42 25.19 -3.83
N ALA A 168 -1.71 25.26 -4.12
CA ALA A 168 -2.40 26.54 -4.36
C ALA A 168 -2.35 27.52 -3.17
N ALA A 169 -2.06 27.02 -1.96
CA ALA A 169 -1.90 27.82 -0.75
C ALA A 169 -0.41 28.13 -0.43
N GLY A 170 0.52 27.73 -1.30
CA GLY A 170 1.95 28.00 -1.16
C GLY A 170 2.72 27.00 -0.29
N PHE A 171 2.13 25.84 0.04
CA PHE A 171 2.75 24.83 0.89
C PHE A 171 3.38 23.69 0.09
N PHE A 172 4.45 23.13 0.65
CA PHE A 172 5.14 21.94 0.15
C PHE A 172 4.73 20.69 0.94
N SER A 173 4.98 19.53 0.37
CA SER A 173 4.82 18.21 0.97
C SER A 173 6.12 17.70 1.61
N VAL A 174 6.05 16.55 2.29
CA VAL A 174 7.25 15.86 2.79
C VAL A 174 8.12 15.37 1.64
N ASP A 175 7.51 14.85 0.58
CA ASP A 175 8.19 14.32 -0.59
C ASP A 175 9.00 15.41 -1.32
N ASP A 176 8.52 16.67 -1.30
CA ASP A 176 9.28 17.81 -1.84
C ASP A 176 10.61 18.02 -1.10
N VAL A 177 10.66 17.75 0.21
CA VAL A 177 11.90 17.82 1.00
C VAL A 177 12.91 16.78 0.53
N ASP A 178 12.45 15.55 0.27
CA ASP A 178 13.29 14.47 -0.21
C ASP A 178 13.83 14.78 -1.61
N VAL A 179 12.96 15.25 -2.51
CA VAL A 179 13.33 15.68 -3.87
C VAL A 179 14.39 16.80 -3.82
N VAL A 180 14.20 17.81 -2.98
CA VAL A 180 15.15 18.91 -2.79
C VAL A 180 16.47 18.42 -2.21
N SER A 181 16.46 17.56 -1.19
CA SER A 181 17.69 17.01 -0.60
C SER A 181 18.48 16.17 -1.61
N ILE A 182 17.80 15.32 -2.39
CA ILE A 182 18.44 14.50 -3.43
C ILE A 182 19.08 15.37 -4.50
N ALA A 183 18.37 16.40 -4.99
CA ALA A 183 18.94 17.30 -5.99
C ALA A 183 20.15 18.09 -5.46
N ALA A 184 20.14 18.51 -4.19
CA ALA A 184 21.30 19.14 -3.56
C ALA A 184 22.50 18.19 -3.53
N LYS A 185 22.29 16.94 -3.10
CA LYS A 185 23.34 15.90 -3.09
C LYS A 185 23.87 15.61 -4.49
N LEU A 186 23.02 15.56 -5.52
CA LEU A 186 23.46 15.39 -6.91
C LEU A 186 24.35 16.56 -7.37
N GLY A 187 24.07 17.79 -6.88
CA GLY A 187 24.91 18.97 -7.10
C GLY A 187 26.34 18.80 -6.58
N GLU A 188 26.53 18.10 -5.45
CA GLU A 188 27.87 17.78 -4.90
C GLU A 188 28.70 16.91 -5.87
N PHE A 189 28.04 16.14 -6.73
CA PHE A 189 28.67 15.34 -7.79
C PHE A 189 28.81 16.09 -9.13
N GLY A 190 28.54 17.40 -9.15
CA GLY A 190 28.64 18.23 -10.36
C GLY A 190 27.43 18.16 -11.30
N ILE A 191 26.32 17.55 -10.85
CA ILE A 191 25.08 17.50 -11.64
C ILE A 191 24.35 18.82 -11.50
N ASP A 192 24.60 19.72 -12.45
CA ASP A 192 23.99 21.06 -12.47
C ASP A 192 22.52 21.09 -12.93
N SER A 193 21.91 22.28 -12.82
CA SER A 193 20.49 22.54 -13.16
C SER A 193 20.09 22.16 -14.59
N ARG A 194 21.01 22.11 -15.56
CA ARG A 194 20.71 21.67 -16.93
C ARG A 194 20.43 20.17 -16.98
N HIS A 195 21.22 19.38 -16.26
CA HIS A 195 21.01 17.94 -16.14
C HIS A 195 19.73 17.62 -15.37
N LEU A 196 19.49 18.31 -14.26
CA LEU A 196 18.27 18.16 -13.48
C LEU A 196 17.02 18.46 -14.31
N ARG A 197 17.06 19.50 -15.16
CA ARG A 197 15.94 19.81 -16.08
C ARG A 197 15.65 18.69 -17.07
N SER A 198 16.67 17.99 -17.54
CA SER A 198 16.48 16.79 -18.39
C SER A 198 15.75 15.69 -17.62
N LEU A 199 16.16 15.44 -16.37
CA LEU A 199 15.50 14.44 -15.50
C LEU A 199 14.03 14.80 -15.22
N VAL A 200 13.73 16.07 -14.93
CA VAL A 200 12.35 16.57 -14.77
C VAL A 200 11.52 16.33 -16.02
N THR A 201 12.10 16.62 -17.20
CA THR A 201 11.41 16.41 -18.49
C THR A 201 11.13 14.92 -18.72
N MET A 202 12.07 14.04 -18.37
CA MET A 202 11.87 12.59 -18.48
C MET A 202 10.79 12.09 -17.52
N ALA A 203 10.79 12.57 -16.27
CA ALA A 203 9.78 12.21 -15.27
C ALA A 203 8.36 12.58 -15.74
N ARG A 204 8.18 13.78 -16.31
CA ARG A 204 6.89 14.21 -16.89
C ARG A 204 6.40 13.30 -17.99
N ARG A 205 7.28 12.93 -18.92
CA ARG A 205 6.93 12.00 -20.00
C ARG A 205 6.52 10.62 -19.46
N GLN A 206 7.14 10.17 -18.37
CA GLN A 206 6.74 8.94 -17.70
C GLN A 206 5.35 9.10 -17.04
N SER A 207 5.07 10.22 -16.38
CA SER A 207 3.73 10.53 -15.85
C SER A 207 2.67 10.57 -16.95
N ASP A 208 2.97 11.19 -18.10
CA ASP A 208 2.06 11.21 -19.26
C ASP A 208 1.74 9.81 -19.78
N LEU A 209 2.72 8.90 -19.76
CA LEU A 209 2.52 7.50 -20.13
C LEU A 209 1.64 6.77 -19.12
N VAL A 210 1.85 7.00 -17.82
CA VAL A 210 0.99 6.46 -16.77
C VAL A 210 -0.45 6.95 -16.95
N ASN A 211 -0.64 8.26 -17.16
CA ASN A 211 -1.95 8.86 -17.37
C ASN A 211 -2.65 8.29 -18.60
N ARG A 212 -1.93 8.07 -19.71
CA ARG A 212 -2.50 7.44 -20.91
C ARG A 212 -3.12 6.06 -20.64
N VAL A 213 -2.57 5.31 -19.68
CA VAL A 213 -3.10 3.99 -19.29
C VAL A 213 -4.22 4.11 -18.27
N ALA A 214 -4.07 5.00 -17.28
CA ALA A 214 -5.00 5.12 -16.16
C ALA A 214 -6.28 5.92 -16.51
N GLU A 215 -6.16 7.00 -17.27
CA GLU A 215 -7.24 7.97 -17.53
C GLU A 215 -8.48 7.37 -18.21
N PRO A 216 -8.39 6.44 -19.18
CA PRO A 216 -9.57 5.76 -19.72
C PRO A 216 -10.38 4.99 -18.67
N ILE A 217 -9.70 4.45 -17.64
CA ILE A 217 -10.32 3.70 -16.54
C ILE A 217 -11.09 4.66 -15.62
N ALA A 218 -10.55 5.85 -15.37
CA ALA A 218 -11.20 6.89 -14.57
C ALA A 218 -12.56 7.34 -15.15
N HIS A 219 -12.69 7.32 -16.49
CA HIS A 219 -13.91 7.70 -17.21
C HIS A 219 -14.98 6.59 -17.26
N GLY A 220 -14.71 5.43 -16.65
CA GLY A 220 -15.68 4.33 -16.55
C GLY A 220 -16.95 4.72 -15.78
N ARG A 221 -18.08 4.09 -16.10
CA ARG A 221 -19.41 4.37 -15.50
C ARG A 221 -19.64 3.79 -14.09
N ASP A 222 -18.64 3.18 -13.49
CA ASP A 222 -18.75 2.48 -12.21
C ASP A 222 -18.36 3.41 -11.05
N GLU A 223 -19.01 3.25 -9.88
CA GLU A 223 -18.74 4.01 -8.65
C GLU A 223 -17.26 3.90 -8.19
N ASN A 224 -16.56 2.84 -8.57
CA ASN A 224 -15.15 2.59 -8.22
C ASN A 224 -14.14 2.94 -9.33
N ALA A 225 -14.57 3.58 -10.43
CA ALA A 225 -13.71 3.88 -11.57
C ALA A 225 -12.44 4.70 -11.20
N ALA A 226 -12.60 5.70 -10.34
CA ALA A 226 -11.49 6.53 -9.87
C ALA A 226 -10.48 5.74 -9.01
N GLU A 227 -10.95 4.85 -8.13
CA GLU A 227 -10.07 4.04 -7.28
C GLU A 227 -9.26 3.04 -8.11
N ARG A 228 -9.90 2.38 -9.09
CA ARG A 228 -9.20 1.49 -10.04
C ARG A 228 -8.19 2.23 -10.90
N SER A 229 -8.53 3.42 -11.40
CA SER A 229 -7.58 4.25 -12.14
C SER A 229 -6.36 4.59 -11.30
N ALA A 230 -6.55 4.95 -10.02
CA ALA A 230 -5.44 5.27 -9.12
C ALA A 230 -4.58 4.04 -8.78
N GLU A 231 -5.19 2.86 -8.69
CA GLU A 231 -4.44 1.60 -8.53
C GLU A 231 -3.60 1.27 -9.76
N VAL A 232 -4.22 1.24 -10.94
CA VAL A 232 -3.50 0.97 -12.21
C VAL A 232 -2.39 1.99 -12.44
N GLY A 233 -2.63 3.27 -12.15
CA GLY A 233 -1.61 4.30 -12.24
C GLY A 233 -0.38 4.01 -11.35
N ARG A 234 -0.62 3.54 -10.11
CA ARG A 234 0.45 3.16 -9.18
C ARG A 234 1.22 1.91 -9.64
N GLU A 235 0.52 0.90 -10.16
CA GLU A 235 1.14 -0.31 -10.69
C GLU A 235 2.04 -0.01 -11.89
N VAL A 236 1.54 0.77 -12.86
CA VAL A 236 2.32 1.17 -14.04
C VAL A 236 3.52 2.01 -13.64
N SER A 237 3.38 2.92 -12.67
CA SER A 237 4.49 3.74 -12.16
C SER A 237 5.61 2.88 -11.56
N ALA A 238 5.25 1.89 -10.74
CA ALA A 238 6.21 0.94 -10.17
C ALA A 238 6.97 0.12 -11.21
N LEU A 239 6.27 -0.35 -12.25
CA LEU A 239 6.89 -1.07 -13.35
C LEU A 239 7.84 -0.17 -14.16
N LEU A 240 7.44 1.06 -14.46
CA LEU A 240 8.27 2.01 -15.20
C LEU A 240 9.55 2.38 -14.45
N VAL A 241 9.47 2.64 -13.15
CA VAL A 241 10.66 2.97 -12.35
C VAL A 241 11.57 1.74 -12.17
N SER A 242 10.99 0.55 -11.95
CA SER A 242 11.78 -0.70 -11.88
C SER A 242 12.49 -1.01 -13.20
N LEU A 243 11.83 -0.77 -14.34
CA LEU A 243 12.44 -0.85 -15.66
C LEU A 243 13.57 0.17 -15.81
N HIS A 244 13.34 1.43 -15.44
CA HIS A 244 14.35 2.48 -15.52
C HIS A 244 15.58 2.15 -14.68
N ALA A 245 15.39 1.75 -13.42
CA ALA A 245 16.47 1.34 -12.53
C ALA A 245 17.28 0.16 -13.11
N SER A 246 16.59 -0.83 -13.67
CA SER A 246 17.23 -1.98 -14.32
C SER A 246 18.05 -1.58 -15.56
N LEU A 247 17.52 -0.68 -16.38
CA LEU A 247 18.22 -0.15 -17.56
C LEU A 247 19.44 0.68 -17.15
N VAL A 248 19.33 1.55 -16.15
CA VAL A 248 20.46 2.34 -15.63
C VAL A 248 21.55 1.40 -15.12
N LYS A 249 21.19 0.40 -14.30
CA LYS A 249 22.13 -0.61 -13.80
C LYS A 249 22.84 -1.33 -14.95
N ALA A 250 22.09 -1.80 -15.94
CA ALA A 250 22.64 -2.51 -17.10
C ALA A 250 23.61 -1.66 -17.92
N ASN A 251 23.35 -0.35 -18.06
CA ASN A 251 24.21 0.58 -18.81
C ASN A 251 25.48 0.99 -18.04
N ILE A 252 25.45 1.02 -16.71
CA ILE A 252 26.64 1.31 -15.88
C ILE A 252 27.56 0.09 -15.79
N SER A 253 27.01 -1.12 -15.81
CA SER A 253 27.79 -2.37 -15.76
C SER A 253 28.39 -2.79 -17.10
N ARG A 254 28.26 -1.97 -18.15
CA ARG A 254 28.72 -2.24 -19.52
C ARG A 254 30.01 -1.50 -19.80
#